data_AF-A0A4Y9ZAF5-F1
#
_entry.id   AF-A0A4Y9ZAF5-F1
#
_cell.length_a   1.000
_cell.length_b   1.000
_cell.length_c   1.000
_cell.angle_alpha   90.00
_cell.angle_beta   90.00
_cell.angle_gamma   90.00
#
_symmetry.space_group_name_H-M   'P 1'
#
loop_
_entity.id
_entity.type
_entity.pdbx_description
1 polymer ?
#
loop_
_entity_poly.entity_id
_entity_poly.type
_entity_poly.pdbx_seq_one_letter_code
_entity_poly.pdbx_strand_id
1 'polypeptide(L)'
;MRPIPAAPSPFLITASPRVRSHPARKSYAIPPMRKTSCIFWPSCSRGRARRDHTGLRFDPSRLFLVGHSCSAHMLAAILLDTPNTPSVKPTPELLRAVKGAIFSEGIYDIDLLLKSFPDYRDWFIANAFGDRPSYADVSVATLPHREGGAHIRYLIIHSKGDTLVDQLQSETMYSHLIHLDGGDTTHGRVVRNWEELGEEHNDILRGTEYVRIVGDFVIAVD
;
A
#
# COMPACT_ATOMS: atom_id res chain seq x y z
N MET A 1 -2.17 50.17 -44.65
CA MET A 1 -1.29 49.03 -44.34
C MET A 1 -0.67 49.26 -42.98
N ARG A 2 -0.96 48.41 -42.00
CA ARG A 2 -0.38 48.47 -40.65
C ARG A 2 0.64 47.33 -40.50
N PRO A 3 1.80 47.54 -39.85
CA PRO A 3 2.81 46.50 -39.72
C PRO A 3 2.43 45.48 -38.63
N ILE A 4 2.78 44.22 -38.89
CA ILE A 4 2.63 43.06 -38.00
C ILE A 4 3.75 43.09 -36.95
N PRO A 5 3.48 42.90 -35.64
CA PRO A 5 4.54 42.76 -34.66
C PRO A 5 5.14 41.34 -34.67
N ALA A 6 6.47 41.29 -34.61
CA ALA A 6 7.29 40.09 -34.59
C ALA A 6 7.14 39.29 -33.29
N ALA A 7 7.23 37.96 -33.41
CA ALA A 7 7.21 37.01 -32.29
C ALA A 7 8.52 37.05 -31.47
N PRO A 8 8.49 36.85 -30.14
CA PRO A 8 9.71 36.72 -29.35
C PRO A 8 10.30 35.30 -29.42
N SER A 9 11.62 35.26 -29.62
CA SER A 9 12.50 34.09 -29.59
C SER A 9 12.69 33.56 -28.15
N PRO A 10 13.03 32.27 -27.94
CA PRO A 10 12.98 31.64 -26.62
C PRO A 10 14.17 32.02 -25.74
N PHE A 11 13.88 32.32 -24.47
CA PHE A 11 14.87 32.56 -23.43
C PHE A 11 15.63 31.27 -23.10
N LEU A 12 16.94 31.31 -23.34
CA LEU A 12 17.94 30.46 -22.72
C LEU A 12 18.07 30.89 -21.25
N ILE A 13 17.82 29.99 -20.30
CA ILE A 13 18.20 30.19 -18.88
C ILE A 13 19.47 29.39 -18.61
N THR A 14 20.57 30.12 -18.44
CA THR A 14 21.86 29.62 -17.98
C THR A 14 21.85 29.42 -16.47
N ALA A 15 22.33 28.26 -16.02
CA ALA A 15 22.54 27.95 -14.61
C ALA A 15 23.64 28.82 -13.98
N SER A 16 23.50 29.16 -12.69
CA SER A 16 24.62 29.59 -11.85
C SER A 16 24.44 29.05 -10.42
N PRO A 17 25.51 28.56 -9.75
CA PRO A 17 25.42 27.79 -8.53
C PRO A 17 25.53 28.69 -7.28
N ARG A 18 24.64 28.50 -6.32
CA ARG A 18 24.91 28.84 -4.91
C ARG A 18 24.37 27.73 -4.00
N VAL A 19 25.24 26.76 -3.73
CA VAL A 19 25.08 25.78 -2.66
C VAL A 19 25.36 26.49 -1.34
N ARG A 20 24.35 26.59 -0.46
CA ARG A 20 24.59 26.76 0.97
C ARG A 20 24.56 25.38 1.61
N SER A 21 25.65 25.01 2.25
CA SER A 21 25.84 23.77 2.98
C SER A 21 24.98 23.77 4.26
N HIS A 22 24.18 22.72 4.43
CA HIS A 22 23.64 22.28 5.71
C HIS A 22 24.25 20.90 6.02
N PRO A 23 24.70 20.64 7.26
CA PRO A 23 25.35 19.39 7.60
C PRO A 23 24.30 18.29 7.83
N ALA A 24 24.71 17.04 7.56
CA ALA A 24 23.94 15.79 7.64
C ALA A 24 23.11 15.38 6.41
N ARG A 25 23.77 15.19 5.26
CA ARG A 25 23.33 14.20 4.26
C ARG A 25 24.24 12.97 4.37
N LYS A 26 23.75 11.90 5.02
CA LYS A 26 24.16 10.55 4.62
C LYS A 26 23.43 10.26 3.32
N SER A 27 24.17 10.28 2.20
CA SER A 27 23.66 9.95 0.88
C SER A 27 23.22 8.49 0.85
N TYR A 28 21.93 8.22 1.05
CA TYR A 28 21.33 6.97 0.61
C TYR A 28 20.99 7.13 -0.87
N ALA A 29 21.85 6.59 -1.72
CA ALA A 29 21.50 6.37 -3.11
C ALA A 29 20.41 5.31 -3.16
N ILE A 30 19.18 5.72 -3.50
CA ILE A 30 18.08 4.79 -3.80
C ILE A 30 18.44 4.12 -5.13
N PRO A 31 18.72 2.80 -5.18
CA PRO A 31 18.95 2.13 -6.45
C PRO A 31 17.64 2.09 -7.24
N PRO A 32 17.70 2.12 -8.59
CA PRO A 32 16.51 2.07 -9.42
C PRO A 32 15.70 0.79 -9.12
N MET A 33 14.44 0.97 -8.74
CA MET A 33 13.48 -0.11 -8.50
C MET A 33 13.43 -1.02 -9.73
N ARG A 34 14.04 -2.20 -9.60
CA ARG A 34 13.85 -3.28 -10.56
C ARG A 34 12.49 -3.93 -10.30
N LYS A 35 11.79 -4.15 -11.40
CA LYS A 35 10.49 -4.79 -11.59
C LYS A 35 10.12 -5.83 -10.52
N THR A 36 8.93 -5.63 -9.95
CA THR A 36 7.95 -6.66 -9.56
C THR A 36 8.53 -7.94 -8.92
N SER A 37 8.74 -7.90 -7.61
CA SER A 37 8.94 -9.11 -6.81
C SER A 37 7.58 -9.62 -6.33
N CYS A 38 6.97 -10.55 -7.07
CA CYS A 38 6.05 -11.48 -6.45
C CYS A 38 6.89 -12.42 -5.58
N ILE A 39 6.67 -12.42 -4.26
CA ILE A 39 7.32 -13.38 -3.37
C ILE A 39 6.79 -14.77 -3.73
N PHE A 40 7.65 -15.59 -4.32
CA PHE A 40 7.35 -16.99 -4.62
C PHE A 40 7.63 -17.80 -3.35
N TRP A 41 6.59 -18.38 -2.76
CA TRP A 41 6.72 -19.27 -1.62
C TRP A 41 7.45 -20.57 -2.04
N PRO A 42 8.59 -20.94 -1.45
CA PRO A 42 9.14 -22.26 -1.64
C PRO A 42 8.28 -23.25 -0.85
N SER A 43 7.34 -23.90 -1.54
CA SER A 43 6.59 -25.01 -0.96
C SER A 43 7.57 -26.16 -0.68
N CYS A 44 7.95 -26.34 0.59
CA CYS A 44 8.55 -27.57 1.07
C CYS A 44 7.42 -28.58 1.33
N SER A 45 7.02 -29.33 0.30
CA SER A 45 6.37 -30.62 0.48
C SER A 45 6.53 -31.44 -0.80
N ARG A 46 7.00 -32.68 -0.64
CA ARG A 46 6.93 -33.73 -1.67
C ARG A 46 5.46 -34.14 -1.83
N GLY A 47 4.65 -33.23 -2.39
CA GLY A 47 3.26 -33.46 -2.78
C GLY A 47 3.16 -33.13 -4.26
N ARG A 48 2.69 -34.07 -5.07
CA ARG A 48 2.55 -33.92 -6.51
C ARG A 48 1.52 -32.81 -6.78
N ALA A 49 1.97 -31.58 -7.03
CA ALA A 49 1.10 -30.45 -7.35
C ALA A 49 0.18 -30.85 -8.52
N ARG A 50 -1.13 -30.86 -8.28
CA ARG A 50 -2.12 -31.07 -9.34
C ARG A 50 -1.93 -29.94 -10.36
N ARG A 51 -1.54 -30.29 -11.59
CA ARG A 51 -1.67 -29.36 -12.71
C ARG A 51 -3.16 -29.14 -12.94
N ASP A 52 -3.61 -27.89 -12.91
CA ASP A 52 -4.92 -27.56 -13.46
C ASP A 52 -4.87 -27.71 -15.00
N HIS A 53 -6.04 -27.79 -15.64
CA HIS A 53 -6.22 -27.94 -17.09
C HIS A 53 -5.50 -26.90 -17.96
N THR A 54 -5.00 -25.80 -17.39
CA THR A 54 -4.23 -24.72 -18.03
C THR A 54 -2.70 -24.86 -17.89
N GLY A 55 -2.21 -25.79 -17.05
CA GLY A 55 -0.78 -25.98 -16.79
C GLY A 55 -0.16 -24.95 -15.83
N LEU A 56 -0.96 -24.07 -15.23
CA LEU A 56 -0.51 -23.13 -14.21
C LEU A 56 -0.20 -23.84 -12.88
N ARG A 57 0.80 -23.31 -12.16
CA ARG A 57 1.21 -23.79 -10.81
C ARG A 57 0.46 -23.08 -9.67
N PHE A 58 -0.49 -22.20 -9.99
CA PHE A 58 -1.29 -21.46 -9.04
C PHE A 58 -2.76 -21.44 -9.51
N ASP A 59 -3.69 -21.30 -8.56
CA ASP A 59 -5.11 -21.16 -8.85
C ASP A 59 -5.46 -19.68 -9.08
N PRO A 60 -5.80 -19.26 -10.32
CA PRO A 60 -6.11 -17.86 -10.61
C PRO A 60 -7.44 -17.40 -9.99
N SER A 61 -8.27 -18.30 -9.49
CA SER A 61 -9.51 -17.98 -8.78
C SER A 61 -9.31 -17.73 -7.27
N ARG A 62 -8.05 -17.85 -6.80
CA ARG A 62 -7.70 -17.83 -5.39
C ARG A 62 -6.44 -17.00 -5.13
N LEU A 63 -6.64 -15.69 -5.04
CA LEU A 63 -5.57 -14.70 -4.88
C LEU A 63 -5.52 -14.18 -3.45
N PHE A 64 -4.30 -14.07 -2.92
CA PHE A 64 -4.00 -13.37 -1.70
C PHE A 64 -3.02 -12.25 -2.02
N LEU A 65 -3.35 -11.03 -1.64
CA LEU A 65 -2.57 -9.84 -1.96
C LEU A 65 -1.91 -9.32 -0.69
N VAL A 66 -0.61 -9.06 -0.75
CA VAL A 66 0.16 -8.50 0.36
C VAL A 66 0.70 -7.14 -0.07
N GLY A 67 0.40 -6.11 0.72
CA GLY A 67 0.95 -4.77 0.55
C GLY A 67 1.70 -4.38 1.80
N HIS A 68 2.92 -3.88 1.62
CA HIS A 68 3.75 -3.30 2.67
C HIS A 68 3.92 -1.80 2.45
N SER A 69 3.86 -0.99 3.51
CA SER A 69 4.10 0.46 3.42
C SER A 69 3.16 1.13 2.41
N CYS A 70 3.68 1.93 1.47
CA CYS A 70 2.91 2.56 0.40
C CYS A 70 2.14 1.56 -0.49
N SER A 71 2.57 0.30 -0.62
CA SER A 71 1.82 -0.67 -1.42
C SER A 71 0.57 -1.18 -0.71
N ALA A 72 0.51 -1.11 0.62
CA ALA A 72 -0.74 -1.35 1.37
C ALA A 72 -1.78 -0.28 1.04
N HIS A 73 -1.36 0.98 0.95
CA HIS A 73 -2.20 2.09 0.48
C HIS A 73 -2.75 1.82 -0.93
N MET A 74 -1.86 1.44 -1.86
CA MET A 74 -2.25 1.15 -3.24
C MET A 74 -3.25 -0.01 -3.32
N LEU A 75 -3.03 -1.09 -2.56
CA LEU A 75 -3.98 -2.20 -2.51
C LEU A 75 -5.33 -1.78 -1.94
N ALA A 76 -5.35 -0.98 -0.87
CA ALA A 76 -6.58 -0.44 -0.33
C ALA A 76 -7.33 0.42 -1.37
N ALA A 77 -6.63 1.29 -2.12
CA ALA A 77 -7.25 2.09 -3.18
C ALA A 77 -7.82 1.26 -4.36
N ILE A 78 -7.22 0.10 -4.63
CA ILE A 78 -7.71 -0.86 -5.65
C ILE A 78 -8.94 -1.62 -5.13
N LEU A 79 -8.88 -2.12 -3.90
CA LEU A 79 -9.88 -3.03 -3.34
C LEU A 79 -11.10 -2.31 -2.75
N LEU A 80 -10.92 -1.10 -2.24
CA LEU A 80 -12.00 -0.20 -1.79
C LEU A 80 -12.46 0.68 -2.95
N ASP A 81 -13.64 1.27 -2.83
CA ASP A 81 -14.21 2.06 -3.91
C ASP A 81 -13.61 3.46 -3.94
N THR A 82 -12.97 3.79 -5.05
CA THR A 82 -12.38 5.10 -5.35
C THR A 82 -13.26 5.80 -6.38
N PRO A 83 -14.32 6.52 -5.96
CA PRO A 83 -15.38 6.99 -6.87
C PRO A 83 -14.87 7.94 -7.96
N ASN A 84 -13.75 8.62 -7.73
CA ASN A 84 -13.18 9.62 -8.64
C ASN A 84 -11.94 9.13 -9.41
N THR A 85 -11.61 7.82 -9.37
CA THR A 85 -10.37 7.29 -9.97
C THR A 85 -10.65 6.08 -10.88
N PRO A 86 -11.18 6.29 -12.10
CA PRO A 86 -11.59 5.20 -13.00
C PRO A 86 -10.45 4.23 -13.39
N SER A 87 -9.20 4.69 -13.34
CA SER A 87 -8.03 3.94 -13.83
C SER A 87 -7.63 2.74 -12.95
N VAL A 88 -8.11 2.66 -11.71
CA VAL A 88 -7.68 1.64 -10.73
C VAL A 88 -8.76 0.62 -10.38
N LYS A 89 -9.90 0.63 -11.09
CA LYS A 89 -11.00 -0.32 -10.86
C LYS A 89 -10.62 -1.73 -11.35
N PRO A 90 -10.52 -2.74 -10.45
CA PRO A 90 -10.27 -4.11 -10.87
C PRO A 90 -11.48 -4.64 -11.65
N THR A 91 -11.24 -5.60 -12.56
CA THR A 91 -12.34 -6.32 -13.21
C THR A 91 -13.14 -7.11 -12.16
N PRO A 92 -14.45 -7.34 -12.39
CA PRO A 92 -15.24 -8.17 -11.48
C PRO A 92 -14.63 -9.57 -11.27
N GLU A 93 -14.01 -10.15 -12.30
CA GLU A 93 -13.34 -11.45 -12.25
C GLU A 93 -12.14 -11.41 -11.30
N LEU A 94 -11.31 -10.37 -11.40
CA LEU A 94 -10.16 -10.19 -10.52
C LEU A 94 -10.62 -9.99 -9.08
N LEU A 95 -11.65 -9.15 -8.87
CA LEU A 95 -12.16 -8.88 -7.53
C LEU A 95 -12.73 -10.15 -6.87
N ARG A 96 -13.46 -10.99 -7.61
CA ARG A 96 -13.95 -12.31 -7.13
C ARG A 96 -12.84 -13.31 -6.80
N ALA A 97 -11.70 -13.18 -7.46
CA ALA A 97 -10.56 -14.06 -7.23
C ALA A 97 -9.81 -13.71 -5.94
N VAL A 98 -9.87 -12.47 -5.47
CA VAL A 98 -9.21 -12.04 -4.22
C VAL A 98 -9.94 -12.62 -3.02
N LYS A 99 -9.28 -13.52 -2.28
CA LYS A 99 -9.82 -14.10 -1.04
C LYS A 99 -9.40 -13.31 0.18
N GLY A 100 -8.16 -12.83 0.17
CA GLY A 100 -7.58 -12.09 1.28
C GLY A 100 -6.66 -10.95 0.84
N ALA A 101 -6.64 -9.90 1.64
CA ALA A 101 -5.70 -8.80 1.53
C ALA A 101 -4.97 -8.59 2.86
N ILE A 102 -3.64 -8.54 2.81
CA ILE A 102 -2.77 -8.32 3.95
C ILE A 102 -2.18 -6.93 3.81
N PHE A 103 -2.47 -6.07 4.78
CA PHE A 103 -1.94 -4.71 4.85
C PHE A 103 -0.91 -4.63 5.98
N SER A 104 0.37 -4.52 5.61
CA SER A 104 1.51 -4.48 6.51
C SER A 104 2.08 -3.07 6.58
N GLU A 105 2.18 -2.49 7.78
CA GLU A 105 2.80 -1.17 8.00
C GLU A 105 2.31 -0.05 7.06
N GLY A 106 1.02 -0.06 6.73
CA GLY A 106 0.48 0.77 5.67
C GLY A 106 0.21 2.22 6.06
N ILE A 107 0.09 3.08 5.04
CA ILE A 107 -0.32 4.48 5.16
C ILE A 107 -1.75 4.62 4.64
N TYR A 108 -2.69 5.07 5.47
CA TYR A 108 -4.11 5.05 5.12
C TYR A 108 -4.83 6.40 5.30
N ASP A 109 -4.38 7.21 6.25
CA ASP A 109 -4.81 8.60 6.46
C ASP A 109 -3.57 9.50 6.40
N ILE A 110 -3.42 10.22 5.30
CA ILE A 110 -2.21 11.01 5.03
C ILE A 110 -2.18 12.27 5.89
N ASP A 111 -3.32 12.91 6.16
CA ASP A 111 -3.36 14.08 7.02
C ASP A 111 -3.00 13.70 8.47
N LEU A 112 -3.44 12.52 8.92
CA LEU A 112 -3.04 11.95 10.20
C LEU A 112 -1.55 11.60 10.24
N LEU A 113 -1.01 11.00 9.19
CA LEU A 113 0.43 10.69 9.09
C LEU A 113 1.28 11.95 9.23
N LEU A 114 0.91 13.03 8.54
CA LEU A 114 1.65 14.29 8.54
C LEU A 114 1.62 15.02 9.89
N LYS A 115 0.72 14.67 10.82
CA LYS A 115 0.76 15.19 12.19
C LYS A 115 1.98 14.65 12.95
N SER A 116 2.30 13.38 12.75
CA SER A 116 3.45 12.72 13.38
C SER A 116 4.74 12.92 12.59
N PHE A 117 4.64 12.93 11.25
CA PHE A 117 5.77 13.02 10.33
C PHE A 117 5.61 14.19 9.35
N PRO A 118 5.69 15.45 9.80
CA PRO A 118 5.45 16.62 8.94
C PRO A 118 6.41 16.70 7.75
N ASP A 119 7.66 16.28 7.93
CA ASP A 119 8.69 16.28 6.88
C ASP A 119 8.36 15.31 5.72
N TYR A 120 7.43 14.36 5.92
CA TYR A 120 7.02 13.43 4.86
C TYR A 120 6.28 14.14 3.72
N ARG A 121 5.70 15.31 4.01
CA ARG A 121 5.09 16.19 3.00
C ARG A 121 6.07 16.47 1.86
N ASP A 122 7.20 17.06 2.21
CA ASP A 122 8.23 17.48 1.26
C ASP A 122 9.03 16.29 0.74
N TRP A 123 9.17 15.24 1.56
CA TRP A 123 9.95 14.07 1.17
C TRP A 123 9.29 13.28 0.04
N PHE A 124 8.02 12.90 0.17
CA PHE A 124 7.37 12.06 -0.84
C PHE A 124 5.87 12.29 -1.05
N ILE A 125 5.14 12.78 -0.05
CA ILE A 125 3.68 12.92 -0.15
C ILE A 125 3.29 13.96 -1.22
N ALA A 126 3.91 15.14 -1.23
CA ALA A 126 3.63 16.16 -2.22
C ALA A 126 4.05 15.74 -3.64
N ASN A 127 5.10 14.93 -3.77
CA ASN A 127 5.51 14.38 -5.07
C ASN A 127 4.53 13.32 -5.59
N ALA A 128 3.96 12.51 -4.70
CA ALA A 128 3.03 11.43 -5.06
C ALA A 128 1.62 11.96 -5.36
N PHE A 129 1.13 12.90 -4.54
CA PHE A 129 -0.26 13.34 -4.56
C PHE A 129 -0.42 14.83 -4.89
N GLY A 130 0.66 15.56 -5.18
CA GLY A 130 0.63 17.02 -5.30
C GLY A 130 0.67 17.71 -3.94
N ASP A 131 1.19 18.94 -3.91
CA ASP A 131 1.15 19.77 -2.71
C ASP A 131 -0.25 20.35 -2.50
N ARG A 132 -0.85 20.09 -1.34
CA ARG A 132 -2.24 20.42 -1.04
C ARG A 132 -2.45 20.69 0.45
N PRO A 133 -3.46 21.50 0.82
CA PRO A 133 -3.72 21.83 2.22
C PRO A 133 -4.23 20.63 3.05
N SER A 134 -4.83 19.64 2.40
CA SER A 134 -5.31 18.38 3.00
C SER A 134 -5.24 17.27 1.94
N TYR A 135 -5.04 16.04 2.38
CA TYR A 135 -4.95 14.81 1.59
C TYR A 135 -6.13 13.86 1.84
N ALA A 136 -7.26 14.37 2.34
CA ALA A 136 -8.45 13.57 2.64
C ALA A 136 -8.99 12.81 1.41
N ASP A 137 -8.91 13.39 0.21
CA ASP A 137 -9.40 12.80 -1.03
C ASP A 137 -8.56 11.63 -1.56
N VAL A 138 -7.32 11.50 -1.07
CA VAL A 138 -6.42 10.39 -1.37
C VAL A 138 -6.23 9.45 -0.16
N SER A 139 -6.90 9.71 0.96
CA SER A 139 -6.82 8.88 2.17
C SER A 139 -7.78 7.68 2.07
N VAL A 140 -7.20 6.48 2.01
CA VAL A 140 -7.93 5.23 1.78
C VAL A 140 -8.72 4.74 3.00
N ALA A 141 -8.41 5.24 4.21
CA ALA A 141 -9.15 4.92 5.44
C ALA A 141 -10.55 5.55 5.53
N THR A 142 -11.06 6.12 4.44
CA THR A 142 -12.41 6.70 4.35
C THR A 142 -13.24 6.08 3.22
N LEU A 143 -12.62 5.21 2.40
CA LEU A 143 -13.24 4.69 1.19
C LEU A 143 -14.22 3.56 1.50
N PRO A 144 -15.41 3.51 0.88
CA PRO A 144 -16.39 2.47 1.15
C PRO A 144 -15.98 1.13 0.51
N HIS A 145 -16.71 0.07 0.86
CA HIS A 145 -16.58 -1.22 0.19
C HIS A 145 -16.83 -1.08 -1.31
N ARG A 146 -15.96 -1.67 -2.12
CA ARG A 146 -16.21 -1.84 -3.54
C ARG A 146 -17.29 -2.90 -3.75
N GLU A 147 -18.21 -2.62 -4.67
CA GLU A 147 -19.22 -3.60 -5.10
C GLU A 147 -18.55 -4.91 -5.53
N GLY A 148 -19.05 -6.04 -5.00
CA GLY A 148 -18.45 -7.36 -5.22
C GLY A 148 -17.25 -7.70 -4.33
N GLY A 149 -16.72 -6.75 -3.55
CA GLY A 149 -15.59 -6.95 -2.63
C GLY A 149 -15.98 -7.45 -1.23
N ALA A 150 -17.28 -7.60 -0.94
CA ALA A 150 -17.79 -7.97 0.38
C ALA A 150 -17.31 -9.34 0.92
N HIS A 151 -16.72 -10.18 0.08
CA HIS A 151 -16.20 -11.50 0.47
C HIS A 151 -14.74 -11.45 0.93
N ILE A 152 -14.01 -10.39 0.59
CA ILE A 152 -12.56 -10.27 0.87
C ILE A 152 -12.34 -10.22 2.37
N ARG A 153 -11.40 -11.03 2.85
CA ARG A 153 -10.88 -11.05 4.22
C ARG A 153 -9.67 -10.13 4.33
N TYR A 154 -9.48 -9.49 5.48
CA TYR A 154 -8.40 -8.54 5.69
C TYR A 154 -7.56 -8.93 6.91
N LEU A 155 -6.25 -8.80 6.77
CA LEU A 155 -5.30 -8.85 7.87
C LEU A 155 -4.52 -7.54 7.90
N ILE A 156 -4.53 -6.86 9.05
CA ILE A 156 -3.73 -5.65 9.27
C ILE A 156 -2.58 -6.02 10.22
N ILE A 157 -1.34 -5.81 9.77
CA ILE A 157 -0.12 -6.09 10.54
C ILE A 157 0.57 -4.76 10.85
N HIS A 158 0.98 -4.59 12.10
CA HIS A 158 1.83 -3.48 12.52
C HIS A 158 2.84 -3.95 13.57
N SER A 159 4.07 -3.46 13.48
CA SER A 159 5.16 -3.77 14.40
C SER A 159 5.28 -2.71 15.47
N LYS A 160 5.57 -3.13 16.71
CA LYS A 160 5.88 -2.18 17.79
C LYS A 160 7.20 -1.44 17.57
N GLY A 161 8.05 -1.99 16.69
CA GLY A 161 9.34 -1.41 16.34
C GLY A 161 9.29 -0.48 15.13
N ASP A 162 8.13 -0.23 14.52
CA ASP A 162 8.06 0.66 13.36
C ASP A 162 8.29 2.13 13.77
N THR A 163 9.35 2.73 13.23
CA THR A 163 9.69 4.15 13.43
C THR A 163 9.37 5.04 12.23
N LEU A 164 8.87 4.46 11.13
CA LEU A 164 8.55 5.16 9.88
C LEU A 164 7.05 5.39 9.69
N VAL A 165 6.21 4.58 10.31
CA VAL A 165 4.75 4.73 10.28
C VAL A 165 4.20 4.40 11.66
N ASP A 166 3.36 5.26 12.22
CA ASP A 166 2.77 4.98 13.52
C ASP A 166 1.67 3.91 13.44
N GLN A 167 1.53 3.13 14.52
CA GLN A 167 0.47 2.13 14.68
C GLN A 167 -0.94 2.71 14.52
N LEU A 168 -1.10 4.00 14.80
CA LEU A 168 -2.34 4.73 14.61
C LEU A 168 -2.89 4.63 13.17
N GLN A 169 -2.02 4.52 12.16
CA GLN A 169 -2.45 4.27 10.78
C GLN A 169 -3.17 2.93 10.66
N SER A 170 -2.55 1.86 11.17
CA SER A 170 -3.11 0.50 11.15
C SER A 170 -4.39 0.38 11.98
N GLU A 171 -4.46 1.05 13.13
CA GLU A 171 -5.67 1.14 13.95
C GLU A 171 -6.82 1.86 13.23
N THR A 172 -6.50 2.95 12.53
CA THR A 172 -7.48 3.72 11.76
C THR A 172 -8.06 2.87 10.63
N MET A 173 -7.23 2.17 9.86
CA MET A 173 -7.71 1.28 8.80
C MET A 173 -8.49 0.07 9.36
N TYR A 174 -8.03 -0.54 10.45
CA TYR A 174 -8.76 -1.63 11.11
C TYR A 174 -10.16 -1.19 11.54
N SER A 175 -10.26 -0.05 12.22
CA SER A 175 -11.53 0.51 12.69
C SER A 175 -12.47 0.82 11.53
N HIS A 176 -11.94 1.38 10.45
CA HIS A 176 -12.69 1.67 9.24
C HIS A 176 -13.25 0.40 8.59
N LEU A 177 -12.44 -0.63 8.38
CA LEU A 177 -12.89 -1.88 7.77
C LEU A 177 -13.95 -2.60 8.62
N ILE A 178 -13.79 -2.59 9.95
CA ILE A 178 -14.82 -3.10 10.86
C ILE A 178 -16.11 -2.30 10.76
N HIS A 179 -16.01 -0.96 10.67
CA HIS A 179 -17.19 -0.11 10.51
C HIS A 179 -17.94 -0.41 9.21
N LEU A 180 -17.23 -0.62 8.10
CA LEU A 180 -17.84 -1.00 6.82
C LEU A 180 -18.55 -2.36 6.87
N ASP A 181 -18.15 -3.23 7.79
CA ASP A 181 -18.77 -4.54 8.05
C ASP A 181 -19.93 -4.46 9.07
N GLY A 182 -20.45 -3.25 9.34
CA GLY A 182 -21.52 -3.03 10.30
C GLY A 182 -21.07 -3.16 11.75
N GLY A 183 -19.77 -3.09 12.01
CA GLY A 183 -19.17 -3.33 13.33
C GLY A 183 -19.08 -4.81 13.71
N ASP A 184 -19.40 -5.72 12.78
CA ASP A 184 -19.41 -7.15 13.07
C ASP A 184 -18.01 -7.74 13.04
N THR A 185 -17.51 -8.10 14.21
CA THR A 185 -16.23 -8.79 14.41
C THR A 185 -16.39 -10.31 14.49
N THR A 186 -17.63 -10.82 14.58
CA THR A 186 -17.90 -12.23 14.93
C THR A 186 -17.47 -13.20 13.84
N HIS A 187 -17.44 -12.75 12.58
CA HIS A 187 -17.03 -13.57 11.44
C HIS A 187 -15.53 -13.51 11.13
N GLY A 188 -14.74 -12.76 11.92
CA GLY A 188 -13.29 -12.66 11.73
C GLY A 188 -12.90 -12.13 10.35
N ARG A 189 -13.77 -11.33 9.70
CA ARG A 189 -13.52 -10.82 8.35
C ARG A 189 -12.31 -9.90 8.29
N VAL A 190 -12.10 -9.12 9.36
CA VAL A 190 -10.96 -8.23 9.55
C VAL A 190 -10.24 -8.66 10.81
N VAL A 191 -9.00 -9.11 10.67
CA VAL A 191 -8.13 -9.49 11.79
C VAL A 191 -6.92 -8.57 11.85
N ARG A 192 -6.29 -8.51 13.02
CA ARG A 192 -5.14 -7.63 13.29
C ARG A 192 -4.02 -8.37 14.00
N ASN A 193 -2.80 -7.92 13.78
CA ASN A 193 -1.61 -8.34 14.51
C ASN A 193 -0.75 -7.12 14.86
N TRP A 194 -0.74 -6.72 16.13
CA TRP A 194 0.10 -5.61 16.63
C TRP A 194 1.06 -6.05 17.74
N GLU A 195 0.97 -7.31 18.16
CA GLU A 195 1.57 -7.74 19.42
C GLU A 195 2.83 -8.59 19.24
N GLU A 196 2.97 -9.22 18.07
CA GLU A 196 3.94 -10.30 17.86
C GLU A 196 5.23 -9.85 17.16
N LEU A 197 5.22 -8.67 16.54
CA LEU A 197 6.38 -8.11 15.83
C LEU A 197 6.97 -6.92 16.60
N GLY A 198 8.30 -6.86 16.64
CA GLY A 198 9.05 -5.82 17.36
C GLY A 198 10.20 -5.22 16.55
N GLU A 199 10.39 -5.66 15.31
CA GLU A 199 11.43 -5.20 14.41
C GLU A 199 11.02 -3.91 13.67
N GLU A 200 12.01 -3.21 13.12
CA GLU A 200 11.79 -2.00 12.32
C GLU A 200 10.98 -2.25 11.04
N HIS A 201 10.37 -1.18 10.52
CA HIS A 201 9.45 -1.15 9.37
C HIS A 201 9.76 -2.15 8.24
N ASN A 202 11.02 -2.25 7.81
CA ASN A 202 11.41 -3.16 6.72
C ASN A 202 12.00 -4.49 7.20
N ASP A 203 12.44 -4.55 8.45
CA ASP A 203 13.14 -5.71 9.00
C ASP A 203 12.18 -6.84 9.37
N ILE A 204 10.91 -6.53 9.68
CA ILE A 204 9.85 -7.54 9.87
C ILE A 204 9.75 -8.53 8.69
N LEU A 205 10.00 -8.06 7.47
CA LEU A 205 9.87 -8.86 6.24
C LEU A 205 10.93 -9.95 6.12
N ARG A 206 11.98 -9.89 6.95
CA ARG A 206 13.06 -10.88 7.02
C ARG A 206 12.81 -11.93 8.10
N GLY A 207 11.90 -11.65 9.03
CA GLY A 207 11.58 -12.51 10.17
C GLY A 207 10.69 -13.69 9.79
N THR A 208 10.83 -14.79 10.54
CA THR A 208 9.97 -15.97 10.38
C THR A 208 8.55 -15.74 10.92
N GLU A 209 8.42 -14.82 11.86
CA GLU A 209 7.21 -14.43 12.56
C GLU A 209 6.22 -13.79 11.60
N TYR A 210 6.68 -12.83 10.79
CA TYR A 210 5.87 -12.23 9.73
C TYR A 210 5.35 -13.28 8.74
N VAL A 211 6.25 -14.16 8.28
CA VAL A 211 5.91 -15.27 7.36
C VAL A 211 4.86 -16.20 7.97
N ARG A 212 4.98 -16.51 9.26
CA ARG A 212 4.01 -17.33 9.99
C ARG A 212 2.66 -16.63 10.10
N ILE A 213 2.62 -15.37 10.53
CA ILE A 213 1.38 -14.58 10.68
C ILE A 213 0.60 -14.54 9.35
N VAL A 214 1.31 -14.25 8.25
CA VAL A 214 0.70 -14.25 6.90
C VAL A 214 0.24 -15.65 6.51
N GLY A 215 1.05 -16.68 6.75
CA GLY A 215 0.71 -18.07 6.43
C GLY A 215 -0.52 -18.56 7.18
N ASP A 216 -0.62 -18.28 8.47
CA ASP A 216 -1.75 -18.66 9.33
C ASP A 216 -3.04 -18.00 8.84
N PHE A 217 -2.98 -16.73 8.43
CA PHE A 217 -4.12 -16.04 7.83
C PHE A 217 -4.55 -16.66 6.50
N VAL A 218 -3.60 -16.97 5.60
CA VAL A 218 -3.91 -17.63 4.32
C VAL A 218 -4.58 -18.98 4.55
N ILE A 219 -4.11 -19.77 5.52
CA ILE A 219 -4.69 -21.07 5.88
C ILE A 219 -6.09 -20.92 6.49
N ALA A 220 -6.34 -19.89 7.30
CA ALA A 220 -7.63 -19.68 7.96
C ALA A 220 -8.74 -19.16 7.03
N VAL A 221 -8.38 -18.55 5.90
CA VAL A 221 -9.33 -18.03 4.89
C VAL A 221 -9.72 -19.10 3.86
N ASP A 222 -8.89 -20.13 3.67
CA ASP A 222 -9.14 -21.27 2.76
C ASP A 222 -10.09 -22.32 3.38
#